data_AF-A0A9D4TNK5-F1
#
_entry.id   AF-A0A9D4TNK5-F1
#
_cell.length_a   1.000
_cell.length_b   1.000
_cell.length_c   1.000
_cell.angle_alpha   90.00
_cell.angle_beta   90.00
_cell.angle_gamma   90.00
#
_symmetry.space_group_name_H-M   'P 1'
#
loop_
_entity.id
_entity.type
_entity.pdbx_description
1 polymer ?
#
loop_
_entity_poly.entity_id
_entity_poly.type
_entity_poly.pdbx_seq_one_letter_code
_entity_poly.pdbx_strand_id
1 'polypeptide(L)'
;MALAFMGKVLLIAVGLGIVSLEPPLLVLELLYTLGLYAILSFVMDGPAALFSAVIGMEVSPHFDAPWRSQSLADFWAKRWDLAAGNTLRDLVYEPVQQGRLVRVQSAAQPRSTRASAAAAHTQLRQRRALGSALSFLVSGAMHELQFGYMTGHWSGGLMMLFFVAQVPLLAVERRLGAALQQRGWRIPGALRAAATLGTLLLLSHISFWAACHRYGVTAAALASVRGVVAAGRQATSDVVHSGVSRLAAMTA
;
A
#
# COMPACT_ATOMS: atom_id res chain seq x y z
N MET A 1 5.72 -0.97 -19.30
CA MET A 1 4.57 -1.78 -18.81
C MET A 1 4.89 -3.27 -18.74
N ALA A 2 5.21 -3.95 -19.85
CA ALA A 2 5.55 -5.38 -19.84
C ALA A 2 6.72 -5.73 -18.90
N LEU A 3 7.79 -4.91 -18.85
CA LEU A 3 8.90 -5.11 -17.91
C LEU A 3 8.48 -5.03 -16.44
N ALA A 4 7.62 -4.06 -16.09
CA ALA A 4 7.08 -3.94 -14.74
C ALA A 4 6.17 -5.12 -14.37
N PHE A 5 5.46 -5.66 -15.35
CA PHE A 5 4.63 -6.85 -15.20
C PHE A 5 5.49 -8.11 -14.97
N MET A 6 6.51 -8.33 -15.79
CA MET A 6 7.46 -9.43 -15.63
C MET A 6 8.19 -9.37 -14.29
N GLY A 7 8.57 -8.16 -13.83
CA GLY A 7 9.18 -7.95 -12.52
C GLY A 7 8.30 -8.43 -11.37
N LYS A 8 6.97 -8.19 -11.43
CA LYS A 8 6.01 -8.66 -10.40
C LYS A 8 5.84 -10.17 -10.42
N VAL A 9 5.76 -10.78 -11.60
CA VAL A 9 5.69 -12.25 -11.74
C VAL A 9 6.96 -12.90 -11.17
N LEU A 10 8.13 -12.36 -11.50
CA LEU A 10 9.41 -12.82 -10.96
C LEU A 10 9.46 -12.66 -9.44
N LEU A 11 8.99 -11.52 -8.92
CA LEU A 11 8.92 -11.27 -7.48
C LEU A 11 8.08 -12.34 -6.76
N ILE A 12 6.91 -12.69 -7.30
CA ILE A 12 6.06 -13.76 -6.75
C ILE A 12 6.78 -15.10 -6.83
N ALA A 13 7.36 -15.46 -7.98
CA ALA A 13 8.01 -16.75 -8.17
C ALA A 13 9.24 -16.94 -7.25
N VAL A 14 10.11 -15.92 -7.17
CA VAL A 14 11.28 -15.91 -6.27
C VAL A 14 10.81 -15.91 -4.82
N GLY A 15 9.80 -15.12 -4.48
CA GLY A 15 9.22 -15.08 -3.14
C GLY A 15 8.74 -16.47 -2.69
N LEU A 16 8.03 -17.21 -3.54
CA LEU A 16 7.61 -18.58 -3.24
C LEU A 16 8.79 -19.53 -3.01
N GLY A 17 9.87 -19.38 -3.78
CA GLY A 17 11.10 -20.16 -3.59
C GLY A 17 11.71 -19.91 -2.22
N ILE A 18 11.80 -18.65 -1.80
CA ILE A 18 12.35 -18.27 -0.48
C ILE A 18 11.43 -18.74 0.65
N VAL A 19 10.11 -18.64 0.50
CA VAL A 19 9.15 -19.14 1.51
C VAL A 19 9.34 -20.63 1.78
N SER A 20 9.70 -21.42 0.76
CA SER A 20 10.00 -22.85 0.91
C SER A 20 11.29 -23.14 1.68
N LEU A 21 12.13 -22.13 1.94
CA LEU A 21 13.33 -22.23 2.78
C LEU A 21 13.05 -21.94 4.27
N GLU A 22 11.77 -21.75 4.64
CA GLU A 22 11.34 -21.50 6.03
C GLU A 22 12.10 -20.34 6.71
N PRO A 23 12.09 -19.13 6.14
CA PRO A 23 12.84 -18.01 6.67
C PRO A 23 12.27 -17.51 8.01
N PRO A 24 13.03 -16.70 8.78
CA PRO A 24 12.53 -16.08 10.00
C PRO A 24 11.24 -15.29 9.76
N LEU A 25 10.38 -15.21 10.78
CA LEU A 25 9.02 -14.66 10.65
C LEU A 25 8.95 -13.26 10.03
N LEU A 26 9.82 -12.33 10.42
CA LEU A 26 9.85 -10.98 9.84
C LEU A 26 10.23 -10.98 8.35
N VAL A 27 11.10 -11.90 7.92
CA VAL A 27 11.44 -12.07 6.50
C VAL A 27 10.25 -12.66 5.76
N LEU A 28 9.55 -13.62 6.35
CA LEU A 28 8.35 -14.20 5.79
C LEU A 28 7.25 -13.15 5.60
N GLU A 29 7.01 -12.32 6.61
CA GLU A 29 6.04 -11.22 6.55
C GLU A 29 6.42 -10.15 5.52
N LEU A 30 7.72 -9.84 5.38
CA LEU A 30 8.20 -8.97 4.31
C LEU A 30 7.88 -9.56 2.93
N LEU A 31 8.11 -10.87 2.74
CA LEU A 31 7.73 -11.57 1.50
C LEU A 31 6.23 -11.54 1.27
N TYR A 32 5.40 -11.69 2.31
CA TYR A 32 3.96 -11.53 2.21
C TYR A 32 3.54 -10.11 1.85
N THR A 33 4.18 -9.06 2.39
CA THR A 33 3.95 -7.67 1.98
C THR A 33 4.29 -7.46 0.52
N LEU A 34 5.42 -8.01 0.06
CA LEU A 34 5.84 -7.94 -1.35
C LEU A 34 4.89 -8.70 -2.27
N GLY A 35 4.40 -9.87 -1.84
CA GLY A 35 3.38 -10.64 -2.55
C GLY A 35 2.05 -9.91 -2.64
N LEU A 36 1.59 -9.32 -1.53
CA LEU A 36 0.38 -8.48 -1.47
C LEU A 36 0.50 -7.30 -2.44
N TYR A 37 1.62 -6.58 -2.40
CA TYR A 37 1.94 -5.52 -3.36
C TYR A 37 1.86 -6.02 -4.80
N ALA A 38 2.52 -7.14 -5.11
CA ALA A 38 2.57 -7.68 -6.47
C ALA A 38 1.18 -8.06 -6.99
N ILE A 39 0.36 -8.72 -6.16
CA ILE A 39 -1.00 -9.16 -6.50
C ILE A 39 -1.93 -7.95 -6.69
N LEU A 40 -1.97 -7.02 -5.74
CA LEU A 40 -2.81 -5.82 -5.86
C LEU A 40 -2.42 -4.99 -7.08
N SER A 41 -1.12 -4.79 -7.28
CA SER A 41 -0.60 -4.05 -8.44
C SER A 41 -0.91 -4.77 -9.75
N PHE A 42 -0.89 -6.10 -9.79
CA PHE A 42 -1.29 -6.88 -10.95
C PHE A 42 -2.77 -6.70 -11.27
N VAL A 43 -3.63 -6.88 -10.27
CA VAL A 43 -5.10 -6.84 -10.41
C VAL A 43 -5.59 -5.44 -10.78
N MET A 44 -4.94 -4.39 -10.28
CA MET A 44 -5.36 -3.01 -10.53
C MET A 44 -4.70 -2.40 -11.77
N ASP A 45 -3.37 -2.49 -11.89
CA ASP A 45 -2.65 -1.81 -12.98
C ASP A 45 -2.81 -2.54 -14.33
N GLY A 46 -3.04 -3.86 -14.32
CA GLY A 46 -3.22 -4.66 -15.54
C GLY A 46 -4.45 -4.25 -16.35
N PRO A 47 -5.67 -4.31 -15.76
CA PRO A 47 -6.88 -3.82 -16.41
C PRO A 47 -6.84 -2.33 -16.71
N ALA A 48 -6.28 -1.52 -15.80
CA ALA A 48 -6.13 -0.08 -16.00
C ALA A 48 -5.33 0.25 -17.27
N ALA A 49 -4.29 -0.51 -17.55
CA ALA A 49 -3.50 -0.34 -18.76
C ALA A 49 -4.21 -0.77 -20.03
N LEU A 50 -4.92 -1.90 -20.00
CA LEU A 50 -5.75 -2.33 -21.13
C LEU A 50 -6.80 -1.25 -21.44
N PHE A 51 -7.46 -0.75 -20.41
CA PHE A 51 -8.42 0.33 -20.51
C PHE A 51 -7.79 1.61 -21.06
N SER A 52 -6.61 2.00 -20.56
CA SER A 52 -5.87 3.17 -21.06
C SER A 52 -5.52 3.02 -22.54
N ALA A 53 -5.13 1.83 -22.98
CA ALA A 53 -4.79 1.55 -24.38
C ALA A 53 -6.01 1.60 -25.33
N VAL A 54 -7.19 1.19 -24.85
CA VAL A 54 -8.42 1.15 -25.65
C VAL A 54 -9.14 2.50 -25.68
N ILE A 55 -9.23 3.19 -24.53
CA ILE A 55 -10.05 4.40 -24.36
C ILE A 55 -9.22 5.69 -24.42
N GLY A 56 -7.88 5.59 -24.27
CA GLY A 56 -6.98 6.75 -24.30
C GLY A 56 -7.03 7.62 -23.04
N MET A 57 -7.70 7.17 -21.97
CA MET A 57 -7.68 7.84 -20.68
C MET A 57 -6.58 7.26 -19.80
N GLU A 58 -5.68 8.12 -19.33
CA GLU A 58 -4.63 7.72 -18.39
C GLU A 58 -5.22 7.44 -17.00
N VAL A 59 -5.10 6.19 -16.54
CA VAL A 59 -5.49 5.78 -15.20
C VAL A 59 -4.29 5.96 -14.25
N SER A 60 -4.53 6.57 -13.09
CA SER A 60 -3.49 6.71 -12.05
C SER A 60 -2.95 5.33 -11.65
N PRO A 61 -1.62 5.17 -11.50
CA PRO A 61 -1.05 3.91 -11.01
C PRO A 61 -1.58 3.59 -9.62
N HIS A 62 -1.73 2.31 -9.30
CA HIS A 62 -2.18 1.87 -7.99
C HIS A 62 -1.09 2.03 -6.93
N PHE A 63 0.18 1.86 -7.32
CA PHE A 63 1.36 2.08 -6.47
C PHE A 63 2.44 2.90 -7.21
N ASP A 64 3.17 3.76 -6.50
CA ASP A 64 4.35 4.49 -7.01
C ASP A 64 5.61 4.19 -6.19
N ALA A 65 6.34 3.15 -6.60
CA ALA A 65 7.60 2.71 -6.00
C ALA A 65 7.65 2.84 -4.45
N PRO A 66 6.82 2.07 -3.70
CA PRO A 66 6.71 2.20 -2.23
C PRO A 66 8.03 2.07 -1.47
N TRP A 67 8.99 1.31 -2.00
CA TRP A 67 10.32 1.15 -1.43
C TRP A 67 11.17 2.43 -1.43
N ARG A 68 10.77 3.47 -2.18
CA ARG A 68 11.45 4.77 -2.22
C ARG A 68 10.94 5.76 -1.16
N SER A 69 10.00 5.33 -0.31
CA SER A 69 9.38 6.19 0.71
C SER A 69 10.40 6.62 1.75
N GLN A 70 10.71 7.92 1.83
CA GLN A 70 11.66 8.47 2.82
C GLN A 70 10.97 9.02 4.08
N SER A 71 9.66 8.84 4.17
CA SER A 71 8.84 9.18 5.33
C SER A 71 7.51 8.42 5.26
N LEU A 72 6.87 8.22 6.40
CA LEU A 72 5.52 7.65 6.51
C LEU A 72 4.51 8.50 5.73
N ALA A 73 4.68 9.83 5.75
CA ALA A 73 3.83 10.73 4.98
C ALA A 73 4.00 10.52 3.47
N ASP A 74 5.22 10.27 2.99
CA ASP A 74 5.50 9.99 1.58
C ASP A 74 4.92 8.63 1.16
N PHE A 75 5.08 7.61 2.01
CA PHE A 75 4.51 6.28 1.79
C PHE A 75 2.99 6.35 1.59
N TRP A 76 2.26 6.88 2.58
CA TRP A 76 0.79 6.86 2.57
C TRP A 76 0.15 7.86 1.61
N ALA A 77 0.77 9.02 1.39
CA ALA A 77 0.13 10.08 0.59
C ALA A 77 0.42 9.98 -0.91
N LYS A 78 1.47 9.25 -1.31
CA LYS A 78 2.00 9.30 -2.68
C LYS A 78 2.41 7.96 -3.29
N ARG A 79 2.54 6.89 -2.51
CA ARG A 79 3.22 5.68 -3.00
C ARG A 79 2.45 4.40 -2.79
N TRP A 80 1.76 4.28 -1.66
CA TRP A 80 1.01 3.09 -1.29
C TRP A 80 -0.49 3.27 -1.53
N ASP A 81 -1.09 2.36 -2.30
CA ASP A 81 -2.53 2.28 -2.58
C ASP A 81 -3.16 3.65 -2.89
N LEU A 82 -2.73 4.23 -4.01
CA LEU A 82 -3.16 5.56 -4.42
C LEU A 82 -4.67 5.63 -4.69
N ALA A 83 -5.30 4.51 -5.07
CA ALA A 83 -6.73 4.46 -5.24
C ALA A 83 -7.47 4.67 -3.91
N ALA A 84 -7.12 3.91 -2.87
CA ALA A 84 -7.70 4.11 -1.54
C ALA A 84 -7.29 5.45 -0.92
N GLY A 85 -6.03 5.84 -1.06
CA GLY A 85 -5.50 7.11 -0.54
C GLY A 85 -6.20 8.34 -1.13
N ASN A 86 -6.45 8.36 -2.43
CA ASN A 86 -7.18 9.44 -3.09
C ASN A 86 -8.67 9.41 -2.71
N THR A 87 -9.27 8.22 -2.59
CA THR A 87 -10.67 8.10 -2.13
C THR A 87 -10.85 8.68 -0.73
N LEU A 88 -9.98 8.35 0.21
CA LEU A 88 -10.00 8.93 1.57
C LEU A 88 -9.67 10.42 1.55
N ARG A 89 -8.81 10.87 0.63
CA ARG A 89 -8.52 12.29 0.46
C ARG A 89 -9.79 13.07 0.10
N ASP A 90 -10.51 12.60 -0.89
CA ASP A 90 -11.68 13.28 -1.44
C ASP A 90 -12.90 13.18 -0.51
N LEU A 91 -13.09 12.03 0.15
CA LEU A 91 -14.26 11.77 0.98
C LEU A 91 -14.11 12.18 2.44
N VAL A 92 -12.87 12.24 2.97
CA VAL A 92 -12.62 12.48 4.40
C VAL A 92 -11.68 13.65 4.62
N TYR A 93 -10.47 13.60 4.05
CA TYR A 93 -9.43 14.58 4.35
C TYR A 93 -9.80 16.00 3.91
N GLU A 94 -10.14 16.19 2.64
CA GLU A 94 -10.45 17.51 2.08
C GLU A 94 -11.70 18.12 2.71
N PRO A 95 -12.82 17.39 2.90
CA PRO A 95 -13.99 17.92 3.58
C PRO A 95 -13.70 18.40 5.00
N VAL A 96 -12.94 17.63 5.78
CA VAL A 96 -12.55 18.00 7.15
C VAL A 96 -11.61 19.21 7.15
N GLN A 97 -10.65 19.24 6.21
CA GLN A 97 -9.70 20.34 6.09
C GLN A 97 -10.41 21.67 5.74
N GLN A 98 -11.35 21.61 4.80
CA GLN A 98 -12.08 22.78 4.29
C GLN A 98 -13.23 23.18 5.22
N GLY A 99 -13.71 22.26 6.07
CA GLY A 99 -14.91 22.45 6.89
C GLY A 99 -16.18 22.55 6.06
N ARG A 100 -16.19 21.91 4.87
CA ARG A 100 -17.28 21.92 3.90
C ARG A 100 -17.33 20.57 3.21
N LEU A 101 -18.53 20.07 2.93
CA LEU A 101 -18.72 18.77 2.27
C LEU A 101 -18.45 18.82 0.76
N VAL A 102 -18.55 20.01 0.15
CA VAL A 102 -18.31 20.23 -1.28
C VAL A 102 -17.07 21.09 -1.46
N ARG A 103 -16.18 20.66 -2.35
CA ARG A 103 -14.98 21.39 -2.73
C ARG A 103 -15.37 22.70 -3.42
N VAL A 104 -14.95 23.82 -2.85
CA VAL A 104 -15.09 25.15 -3.46
C VAL A 104 -13.70 25.62 -3.87
N GLN A 105 -13.49 25.94 -5.15
CA GLN A 105 -12.26 26.61 -5.58
C GLN A 105 -12.16 27.95 -4.84
N SER A 106 -11.05 28.16 -4.14
CA SER A 106 -10.90 29.33 -3.27
C SER A 106 -10.82 30.60 -4.11
N ALA A 107 -11.81 31.49 -3.97
CA ALA A 107 -11.70 32.87 -4.42
C ALA A 107 -10.61 33.60 -3.63
N ALA A 108 -10.00 34.61 -4.25
CA ALA A 108 -8.84 35.36 -3.75
C ALA A 108 -8.97 35.77 -2.26
N GLN A 109 -7.93 35.49 -1.48
CA GLN A 109 -7.90 35.79 -0.04
C GLN A 109 -7.76 37.30 0.23
N PRO A 110 -8.58 37.89 1.12
CA PRO A 110 -8.38 39.26 1.58
C PRO A 110 -7.15 39.39 2.48
N ARG A 111 -6.48 40.56 2.41
CA ARG A 111 -5.30 40.89 3.22
C ARG A 111 -5.61 40.79 4.72
N SER A 112 -4.90 39.91 5.44
CA SER A 112 -5.06 39.66 6.88
C SER A 112 -3.90 40.24 7.69
N THR A 113 -4.13 40.52 8.98
CA THR A 113 -3.10 41.02 9.91
C THR A 113 -2.17 39.87 10.33
N ARG A 114 -0.93 40.15 10.77
CA ARG A 114 0.01 39.09 11.21
C ARG A 114 -0.56 38.20 12.32
N ALA A 115 -1.33 38.75 13.25
CA ALA A 115 -1.97 38.00 14.33
C ALA A 115 -3.08 37.08 13.82
N SER A 116 -3.94 37.57 12.90
CA SER A 116 -4.98 36.72 12.31
C SER A 116 -4.40 35.69 11.33
N ALA A 117 -3.27 35.98 10.69
CA ALA A 117 -2.50 35.02 9.91
C ALA A 117 -1.93 33.89 10.79
N ALA A 118 -1.32 34.19 11.95
CA ALA A 118 -0.79 33.18 12.86
C ALA A 118 -1.88 32.26 13.44
N ALA A 119 -3.03 32.83 13.81
CA ALA A 119 -4.21 32.08 14.25
C ALA A 119 -4.76 31.18 13.11
N ALA A 120 -4.89 31.72 11.89
CA ALA A 120 -5.33 30.96 10.73
C ALA A 120 -4.36 29.81 10.37
N HIS A 121 -3.05 30.02 10.46
CA HIS A 121 -2.06 28.96 10.26
C HIS A 121 -2.18 27.84 11.29
N THR A 122 -2.41 28.19 12.56
CA THR A 122 -2.59 27.21 13.64
C THR A 122 -3.88 26.39 13.41
N GLN A 123 -4.97 27.04 13.08
CA GLN A 123 -6.25 26.39 12.77
C GLN A 123 -6.14 25.47 11.54
N LEU A 124 -5.47 25.90 10.47
CA LEU A 124 -5.22 25.07 9.29
C LEU A 124 -4.38 23.83 9.63
N ARG A 125 -3.36 23.98 10.49
CA ARG A 125 -2.53 22.86 10.95
C ARG A 125 -3.35 21.85 11.77
N GLN A 126 -4.21 22.34 12.67
CA GLN A 126 -5.11 21.49 13.44
C GLN A 126 -6.09 20.74 12.53
N ARG A 127 -6.72 21.43 11.58
CA ARG A 127 -7.64 20.81 10.60
C ARG A 127 -6.96 19.76 9.73
N ARG A 128 -5.72 20.01 9.27
CA ARG A 128 -4.93 19.01 8.54
C ARG A 128 -4.61 17.78 9.39
N ALA A 129 -4.26 17.99 10.66
CA ALA A 129 -3.99 16.88 11.57
C ALA A 129 -5.25 16.05 11.84
N LEU A 130 -6.38 16.72 12.06
CA LEU A 130 -7.68 16.08 12.25
C LEU A 130 -8.12 15.31 10.99
N GLY A 131 -7.99 15.92 9.81
CA GLY A 131 -8.29 15.25 8.53
C GLY A 131 -7.46 13.99 8.33
N SER A 132 -6.16 14.03 8.61
CA SER A 132 -5.30 12.84 8.57
C SER A 132 -5.75 11.78 9.60
N ALA A 133 -6.04 12.19 10.83
CA ALA A 133 -6.46 11.27 11.88
C ALA A 133 -7.77 10.55 11.54
N LEU A 134 -8.77 11.30 11.04
CA LEU A 134 -10.04 10.74 10.60
C LEU A 134 -9.87 9.84 9.37
N SER A 135 -8.99 10.19 8.43
CA SER A 135 -8.72 9.34 7.26
C SER A 135 -8.15 7.98 7.68
N PHE A 136 -7.19 7.96 8.61
CA PHE A 136 -6.63 6.71 9.14
C PHE A 136 -7.64 5.92 9.97
N LEU A 137 -8.49 6.61 10.75
CA LEU A 137 -9.57 5.96 11.50
C LEU A 137 -10.58 5.27 10.56
N VAL A 138 -11.03 5.98 9.53
CA VAL A 138 -11.95 5.44 8.52
C VAL A 138 -11.30 4.27 7.77
N SER A 139 -10.04 4.42 7.35
CA SER A 139 -9.28 3.34 6.71
C SER A 139 -9.16 2.10 7.59
N GLY A 140 -8.85 2.28 8.88
CA GLY A 140 -8.79 1.20 9.86
C GLY A 140 -10.14 0.50 10.06
N ALA A 141 -11.23 1.27 10.13
CA ALA A 141 -12.58 0.71 10.19
C ALA A 141 -12.91 -0.14 8.95
N MET A 142 -12.57 0.37 7.77
CA MET A 142 -12.78 -0.36 6.51
C MET A 142 -11.99 -1.68 6.47
N HIS A 143 -10.74 -1.69 6.95
CA HIS A 143 -9.94 -2.91 7.01
C HIS A 143 -10.45 -3.91 8.06
N GLU A 144 -10.97 -3.42 9.19
CA GLU A 144 -11.63 -4.27 10.18
C GLU A 144 -12.89 -4.93 9.59
N LEU A 145 -13.71 -4.16 8.85
CA LEU A 145 -14.90 -4.64 8.15
C LEU A 145 -14.56 -5.65 7.05
N GLN A 146 -13.58 -5.33 6.21
CA GLN A 146 -13.12 -6.21 5.15
C GLN A 146 -12.56 -7.52 5.71
N PHE A 147 -11.76 -7.44 6.78
CA PHE A 147 -11.24 -8.62 7.45
C PHE A 147 -12.37 -9.49 8.03
N GLY A 148 -13.35 -8.86 8.68
CA GLY A 148 -14.56 -9.52 9.17
C GLY A 148 -15.32 -10.23 8.06
N TYR A 149 -15.52 -9.56 6.92
CA TYR A 149 -16.21 -10.13 5.77
C TYR A 149 -15.47 -11.32 5.16
N MET A 150 -14.14 -11.21 4.99
CA MET A 150 -13.34 -12.26 4.34
C MET A 150 -13.10 -13.48 5.21
N THR A 151 -12.96 -13.31 6.52
CA THR A 151 -12.56 -14.38 7.44
C THR A 151 -13.71 -14.91 8.30
N GLY A 152 -14.86 -14.22 8.32
CA GLY A 152 -15.96 -14.47 9.25
C GLY A 152 -15.65 -14.05 10.70
N HIS A 153 -14.47 -13.47 10.96
CA HIS A 153 -13.99 -13.12 12.29
C HIS A 153 -13.48 -11.69 12.33
N TRP A 154 -13.76 -10.97 13.42
CA TRP A 154 -13.15 -9.66 13.66
C TRP A 154 -11.71 -9.83 14.12
N SER A 155 -10.82 -8.90 13.73
CA SER A 155 -9.41 -8.97 14.12
C SER A 155 -9.18 -8.64 15.60
N GLY A 156 -10.21 -8.12 16.27
CA GLY A 156 -10.14 -7.61 17.64
C GLY A 156 -9.53 -6.21 17.70
N GLY A 157 -9.61 -5.43 16.62
CA GLY A 157 -9.03 -4.10 16.52
C GLY A 157 -7.55 -4.07 16.10
N LEU A 158 -6.96 -5.21 15.74
CA LEU A 158 -5.59 -5.27 15.23
C LEU A 158 -5.47 -4.58 13.86
N MET A 159 -6.45 -4.74 12.98
CA MET A 159 -6.50 -4.02 11.71
C MET A 159 -6.65 -2.52 11.96
N MET A 160 -7.58 -2.13 12.84
CA MET A 160 -7.73 -0.73 13.26
C MET A 160 -6.42 -0.14 13.82
N LEU A 161 -5.72 -0.88 14.68
CA LEU A 161 -4.47 -0.46 15.32
C LEU A 161 -3.39 -0.12 14.28
N PHE A 162 -3.24 -0.94 13.23
CA PHE A 162 -2.26 -0.71 12.18
C PHE A 162 -2.41 0.69 11.53
N PHE A 163 -3.64 1.12 11.28
CA PHE A 163 -3.92 2.41 10.64
C PHE A 163 -3.93 3.57 11.63
N VAL A 164 -4.57 3.43 12.79
CA VAL A 164 -4.65 4.52 13.77
C VAL A 164 -3.27 4.86 14.36
N ALA A 165 -2.39 3.87 14.55
CA ALA A 165 -1.03 4.09 15.01
C ALA A 165 -0.18 4.97 14.07
N GLN A 166 -0.56 5.12 12.80
CA GLN A 166 0.13 6.00 11.85
C GLN A 166 0.07 7.47 12.30
N VAL A 167 -1.00 7.88 12.97
CA VAL A 167 -1.21 9.28 13.40
C VAL A 167 -0.12 9.75 14.37
N PRO A 168 0.11 9.08 15.52
CA PRO A 168 1.22 9.45 16.40
C PRO A 168 2.58 9.23 15.73
N LEU A 169 2.77 8.19 14.91
CA LEU A 169 4.04 7.94 14.22
C LEU A 169 4.41 9.06 13.24
N LEU A 170 3.46 9.57 12.46
CA LEU A 170 3.62 10.73 11.60
C LEU A 170 3.97 11.99 12.40
N ALA A 171 3.39 12.16 13.58
CA ALA A 171 3.71 13.29 14.45
C ALA A 171 5.14 13.19 15.03
N VAL A 172 5.54 11.99 15.45
CA VAL A 172 6.90 11.69 15.94
C VAL A 172 7.92 11.90 14.82
N GLU A 173 7.70 11.33 13.64
CA GLU A 173 8.57 11.50 12.46
C GLU A 173 8.80 12.97 12.13
N ARG A 174 7.73 13.78 12.11
CA ARG A 174 7.83 15.23 11.84
C ARG A 174 8.66 15.95 12.91
N ARG A 175 8.48 15.60 14.20
CA ARG A 175 9.22 16.20 15.31
C ARG A 175 10.70 15.80 15.28
N LEU A 176 10.98 14.52 15.04
CA LEU A 176 12.35 14.01 14.91
C LEU A 176 13.06 14.64 13.71
N GLY A 177 12.40 14.70 12.56
CA GLY A 177 12.94 15.35 11.35
C GLY A 177 13.28 16.82 11.59
N ALA A 178 12.38 17.57 12.24
CA ALA A 178 12.62 18.96 12.61
C ALA A 178 13.80 19.12 13.59
N ALA A 179 13.87 18.28 14.63
CA ALA A 179 14.94 18.32 15.62
C ALA A 179 16.31 18.00 15.01
N LEU A 180 16.37 17.00 14.12
CA LEU A 180 17.60 16.63 13.40
C LEU A 180 18.06 17.73 12.46
N GLN A 181 17.12 18.35 11.73
CA GLN A 181 17.42 19.45 10.83
C GLN A 181 17.93 20.69 11.60
N GLN A 182 17.35 21.00 12.76
CA GLN A 182 17.83 22.08 13.64
C GLN A 182 19.25 21.83 14.16
N ARG A 183 19.64 20.56 14.33
CA ARG A 183 21.01 20.15 14.68
C ARG A 183 21.97 20.09 13.49
N GLY A 184 21.51 20.43 12.28
CA GLY A 184 22.30 20.36 11.05
C GLY A 184 22.50 18.96 10.49
N TRP A 185 21.83 17.94 11.04
CA TRP A 185 22.00 16.55 10.60
C TRP A 185 21.13 16.29 9.36
N ARG A 186 21.79 15.91 8.25
CA ARG A 186 21.12 15.47 7.02
C ARG A 186 21.21 13.95 6.92
N ILE A 187 20.13 13.25 7.30
CA ILE A 187 20.08 11.79 7.18
C ILE A 187 20.00 11.40 5.69
N PRO A 188 20.89 10.52 5.19
CA PRO A 188 20.82 9.96 3.85
C PRO A 188 19.43 9.39 3.53
N GLY A 189 18.97 9.59 2.29
CA GLY A 189 17.65 9.15 1.85
C GLY A 189 17.42 7.64 2.02
N ALA A 190 18.44 6.82 1.80
CA ALA A 190 18.37 5.38 2.00
C ALA A 190 18.11 4.99 3.46
N LEU A 191 18.77 5.65 4.42
CA LEU A 191 18.56 5.40 5.85
C LEU A 191 17.15 5.81 6.28
N ARG A 192 16.65 6.94 5.76
CA ARG A 192 15.25 7.34 5.99
C ARG A 192 14.28 6.32 5.44
N ALA A 193 14.52 5.82 4.23
CA ALA A 193 13.67 4.80 3.63
C ALA A 193 13.69 3.49 4.41
N ALA A 194 14.87 3.02 4.81
CA ALA A 194 15.00 1.86 5.68
C ALA A 194 14.25 2.04 7.01
N ALA A 195 14.35 3.22 7.63
CA ALA A 195 13.62 3.53 8.86
C ALA A 195 12.09 3.55 8.66
N THR A 196 11.61 4.15 7.58
CA THR A 196 10.17 4.17 7.23
C THR A 196 9.64 2.76 6.98
N LEU A 197 10.29 2.00 6.11
CA LEU A 197 9.87 0.63 5.76
C LEU A 197 10.00 -0.32 6.96
N GLY A 198 11.06 -0.19 7.76
CA GLY A 198 11.24 -0.96 8.99
C GLY A 198 10.16 -0.65 10.03
N THR A 199 9.79 0.62 10.19
CA THR A 199 8.68 1.03 11.07
C THR A 199 7.35 0.42 10.61
N LEU A 200 7.07 0.46 9.31
CA LEU A 200 5.87 -0.13 8.73
C LEU A 200 5.85 -1.65 8.89
N LEU A 201 6.98 -2.32 8.64
CA LEU A 201 7.10 -3.76 8.81
C LEU A 201 6.89 -4.18 10.26
N LEU A 202 7.56 -3.52 11.22
CA LEU A 202 7.40 -3.81 12.65
C LEU A 202 5.99 -3.53 13.14
N LEU A 203 5.37 -2.43 12.70
CA LEU A 203 3.98 -2.15 13.04
C LEU A 203 3.04 -3.18 12.42
N SER A 204 3.27 -3.58 11.16
CA SER A 204 2.47 -4.62 10.51
C SER A 204 2.60 -5.97 11.21
N HIS A 205 3.80 -6.33 11.66
CA HIS A 205 4.08 -7.56 12.41
C HIS A 205 3.18 -7.66 13.65
N ILE A 206 3.17 -6.62 14.49
CA ILE A 206 2.40 -6.62 15.75
C ILE A 206 0.89 -6.47 15.57
N SER A 207 0.41 -6.10 14.38
CA SER A 207 -0.99 -5.75 14.14
C SER A 207 -1.57 -6.48 12.93
N PHE A 208 -1.34 -5.96 11.72
CA PHE A 208 -1.87 -6.51 10.48
C PHE A 208 -1.56 -8.00 10.29
N TRP A 209 -0.27 -8.37 10.33
CA TRP A 209 0.16 -9.76 10.16
C TRP A 209 -0.24 -10.63 11.34
N ALA A 210 -0.18 -10.12 12.58
CA ALA A 210 -0.67 -10.85 13.74
C ALA A 210 -2.13 -11.31 13.57
N ALA A 211 -3.01 -10.44 13.07
CA ALA A 211 -4.39 -10.80 12.76
C ALA A 211 -4.49 -11.81 11.61
N CYS A 212 -3.74 -11.61 10.52
CA CYS A 212 -3.72 -12.55 9.40
C CYS A 212 -3.23 -13.95 9.81
N HIS A 213 -2.22 -14.03 10.67
CA HIS A 213 -1.70 -15.29 11.21
C HIS A 213 -2.71 -15.97 12.13
N ARG A 214 -3.38 -15.20 13.00
CA ARG A 214 -4.39 -15.71 13.95
C ARG A 214 -5.53 -16.46 13.26
N TYR A 215 -5.95 -16.00 12.08
CA TYR A 215 -7.08 -16.56 11.34
C TYR A 215 -6.68 -17.28 10.04
N GLY A 216 -5.39 -17.65 9.91
CA GLY A 216 -4.92 -18.49 8.80
C GLY A 216 -4.96 -17.86 7.41
N VAL A 217 -5.10 -16.52 7.31
CA VAL A 217 -5.20 -15.79 6.04
C VAL A 217 -3.93 -15.97 5.21
N THR A 218 -2.75 -15.95 5.84
CA THR A 218 -1.47 -16.14 5.16
C THR A 218 -1.32 -17.55 4.59
N ALA A 219 -1.77 -18.57 5.32
CA ALA A 219 -1.77 -19.95 4.86
C ALA A 219 -2.72 -20.15 3.66
N ALA A 220 -3.92 -19.59 3.74
CA ALA A 220 -4.90 -19.64 2.65
C ALA A 220 -4.40 -18.92 1.38
N ALA A 221 -3.78 -17.74 1.55
CA ALA A 221 -3.18 -16.99 0.45
C ALA A 221 -2.04 -17.77 -0.21
N LEU A 222 -1.13 -18.36 0.58
CA LEU A 222 -0.03 -19.14 0.06
C LEU A 222 -0.50 -20.40 -0.68
N ALA A 223 -1.52 -21.09 -0.16
CA ALA A 223 -2.14 -22.23 -0.83
C ALA A 223 -2.75 -21.82 -2.18
N SER A 224 -3.45 -20.68 -2.23
CA SER A 224 -4.05 -20.14 -3.45
C SER A 224 -2.98 -19.82 -4.51
N VAL A 225 -1.91 -19.13 -4.13
CA VAL A 225 -0.80 -18.80 -5.05
C VAL A 225 -0.11 -20.06 -5.56
N ARG A 226 0.16 -21.05 -4.69
CA ARG A 226 0.73 -22.34 -5.10
C ARG A 226 -0.17 -23.08 -6.08
N GLY A 227 -1.48 -23.08 -5.86
CA GLY A 227 -2.46 -23.67 -6.76
C GLY A 227 -2.44 -23.04 -8.15
N VAL A 228 -2.43 -21.70 -8.23
CA VAL A 228 -2.34 -20.97 -9.51
C VAL A 228 -1.04 -21.29 -10.25
N VAL A 229 0.09 -21.33 -9.53
CA VAL A 229 1.40 -21.66 -10.14
C VAL A 229 1.42 -23.11 -10.64
N ALA A 230 0.86 -24.06 -9.89
CA ALA A 230 0.77 -25.45 -10.31
C ALA A 230 -0.09 -25.62 -11.57
N ALA A 231 -1.27 -24.98 -11.60
CA ALA A 231 -2.15 -24.99 -12.76
C ALA A 231 -1.47 -24.38 -14.00
N GLY A 232 -0.74 -23.28 -13.84
CA GLY A 232 0.02 -22.66 -14.92
C GLY A 232 1.14 -23.57 -15.48
N ARG A 233 1.86 -24.29 -14.61
CA ARG A 233 2.87 -25.27 -15.02
C ARG A 233 2.26 -26.42 -15.82
N GLN A 234 1.12 -26.94 -15.36
CA GLN A 234 0.42 -28.03 -16.04
C GLN A 234 -0.06 -27.61 -17.44
N ALA A 235 -0.72 -26.45 -17.56
CA ALA A 235 -1.16 -25.94 -18.85
C ALA A 235 0.01 -25.72 -19.84
N THR A 236 1.16 -25.27 -19.36
CA THR A 236 2.36 -25.11 -20.19
C THR A 236 2.88 -26.47 -20.67
N SER A 237 2.92 -27.47 -19.77
CA SER A 237 3.31 -28.84 -20.11
C SER A 237 2.40 -29.43 -21.19
N ASP A 238 1.08 -29.26 -21.07
CA ASP A 238 0.09 -29.77 -22.01
C ASP A 238 0.23 -29.12 -23.41
N VAL A 239 0.51 -27.81 -23.46
CA VAL A 239 0.79 -27.10 -24.71
C VAL A 239 2.07 -27.60 -25.37
N VAL A 240 3.14 -27.80 -24.60
CA VAL A 240 4.41 -28.33 -25.14
C VAL A 240 4.22 -29.75 -25.66
N HIS A 241 3.58 -30.63 -24.89
CA HIS A 241 3.33 -32.01 -25.33
C HIS A 241 2.44 -32.09 -26.57
N SER A 242 1.38 -31.28 -26.64
CA SER A 242 0.49 -31.24 -27.81
C SER A 242 1.11 -30.56 -29.04
N GLY A 243 2.06 -29.65 -28.86
CA GLY A 243 2.85 -29.07 -29.95
C GLY A 243 3.87 -30.07 -30.51
N VAL A 244 4.57 -30.78 -29.63
CA VAL A 244 5.53 -31.83 -30.02
C VAL A 244 4.84 -32.98 -30.75
N SER A 245 3.65 -33.42 -30.30
CA SER A 245 2.91 -34.50 -30.96
C SER A 245 2.38 -34.10 -32.35
N ARG A 246 1.94 -32.85 -32.54
CA ARG A 246 1.55 -32.32 -33.86
C ARG A 246 2.73 -32.21 -34.81
N LEU A 247 3.88 -31.73 -34.34
CA LEU A 247 5.11 -31.66 -35.14
C LEU A 247 5.55 -33.05 -35.58
N ALA A 248 5.55 -34.03 -34.67
CA ALA A 248 5.90 -35.42 -34.98
C ALA A 248 4.95 -36.04 -36.03
N ALA A 249 3.66 -35.73 -35.97
CA ALA A 249 2.65 -36.20 -36.93
C ALA A 249 2.75 -35.54 -38.31
N MET A 250 3.40 -34.37 -38.43
CA MET A 250 3.62 -33.69 -39.73
C MET A 250 4.91 -34.14 -40.41
N THR A 251 5.82 -34.77 -39.68
CA THR A 251 7.12 -35.27 -40.17
C THR A 251 7.14 -36.77 -40.48
N ALA A 252 6.02 -37.47 -40.25
CA ALA A 252 5.81 -38.88 -40.55
C ALA A 252 4.89 -39.03 -41.78
#